data_AF-A0A806XJ11-F1
#
_entry.id   AF-A0A806XJ11-F1
#
_cell.length_a   1.000
_cell.length_b   1.000
_cell.length_c   1.000
_cell.angle_alpha   90.00
_cell.angle_beta   90.00
_cell.angle_gamma   90.00
#
_symmetry.space_group_name_H-M   'P 1'
#
loop_
_entity.id
_entity.type
_entity.pdbx_description
1 polymer ?
#
loop_
_entity_poly.entity_id
_entity_poly.type
_entity_poly.pdbx_seq_one_letter_code
_entity_poly.pdbx_strand_id
1 'polypeptide(L)' 'MEANGYRNVLSLKMFGLGLPMMLKEYGMNYEKRHTKQEIQTNLSLKEESYGDWLPKCDDTAAT' A
#
# COMPACT_ATOMS: atom_id res chain seq x y z
N MET A 1 -7.34 -4.67 0.82
CA MET A 1 -7.95 -5.85 0.16
C MET A 1 -8.65 -6.73 1.18
N GLU A 2 -7.93 -7.26 2.17
CA GLU A 2 -8.51 -8.09 3.23
C GLU A 2 -9.60 -7.39 4.05
N ALA A 3 -9.39 -6.14 4.46
CA ALA A 3 -10.40 -5.34 5.16
C ALA A 3 -11.74 -5.20 4.38
N ASN A 4 -11.68 -5.34 3.05
CA ASN A 4 -12.86 -5.29 2.18
C ASN A 4 -13.38 -6.71 1.80
N GLY A 5 -12.91 -7.76 2.48
CA GLY A 5 -13.35 -9.15 2.29
C GLY A 5 -12.74 -9.89 1.09
N TYR A 6 -11.79 -9.29 0.36
CA TYR A 6 -11.18 -9.92 -0.80
C TYR A 6 -10.05 -10.87 -0.42
N ARG A 7 -10.18 -12.15 -0.81
CA ARG A 7 -9.14 -13.19 -0.63
C ARG A 7 -8.22 -13.35 -1.84
N ASN A 8 -8.71 -13.02 -3.03
CA ASN A 8 -7.93 -13.09 -4.27
C ASN A 8 -7.24 -11.74 -4.48
N VAL A 9 -5.97 -11.67 -4.09
CA VAL A 9 -5.17 -10.44 -4.23
C VAL A 9 -4.22 -10.54 -5.41
N LEU A 10 -3.83 -9.38 -5.96
CA LEU A 10 -2.79 -9.33 -6.98
C LEU A 10 -1.46 -9.80 -6.40
N SER A 11 -0.69 -10.54 -7.20
CA SER A 11 0.70 -10.84 -6.85
C SER A 11 1.54 -9.56 -6.83
N LEU A 12 2.65 -9.56 -6.09
CA LEU A 12 3.55 -8.41 -6.02
C LEU A 12 3.98 -7.91 -7.41
N LYS A 13 4.20 -8.83 -8.36
CA LYS A 13 4.53 -8.50 -9.77
C LYS A 13 3.36 -7.78 -10.46
N MET A 14 2.15 -8.30 -10.35
CA MET A 14 0.97 -7.70 -11.02
C MET A 14 0.60 -6.36 -10.39
N PHE A 15 0.67 -6.27 -9.06
CA PHE A 15 0.48 -5.01 -8.35
C PHE A 15 1.51 -3.96 -8.79
N GLY A 16 2.80 -4.32 -8.82
CA GLY A 16 3.87 -3.41 -9.25
C GLY A 16 3.75 -2.94 -10.70
N LEU A 17 3.21 -3.76 -11.60
CA LEU A 17 2.92 -3.38 -12.99
C LEU A 17 1.70 -2.45 -13.10
N GLY A 18 0.65 -2.70 -12.31
CA GLY A 18 -0.58 -1.90 -12.34
C GLY A 18 -0.49 -0.56 -11.61
N LEU A 19 0.30 -0.48 -10.54
CA LEU A 19 0.36 0.69 -9.66
C LEU A 19 0.66 2.02 -10.40
N PRO A 20 1.65 2.11 -11.30
CA PRO A 20 1.93 3.37 -12.01
C PRO A 20 0.78 3.81 -12.93
N MET A 21 0.09 2.85 -13.55
CA MET A 21 -1.05 3.13 -14.44
C MET A 21 -2.22 3.68 -13.63
N MET A 22 -2.54 3.03 -12.51
CA MET A 22 -3.60 3.47 -11.60
C MET A 22 -3.31 4.87 -11.06
N LEU A 23 -2.09 5.13 -10.57
CA LEU A 23 -1.72 6.45 -10.04
C LEU A 23 -1.83 7.56 -11.09
N LYS A 24 -1.50 7.27 -12.35
CA LYS A 24 -1.68 8.21 -13.45
C LYS A 24 -3.14 8.60 -13.66
N GLU A 25 -4.08 7.67 -13.49
CA GLU A 25 -5.52 7.96 -13.56
C GLU A 25 -5.98 8.93 -12.46
N TYR A 26 -5.33 8.89 -11.29
CA TYR A 26 -5.53 9.87 -10.22
C TYR A 26 -4.67 11.15 -10.37
N GLY A 27 -3.93 11.30 -11.48
CA GLY A 27 -3.06 12.45 -11.73
C GLY A 27 -1.81 12.50 -10.84
N MET A 28 -1.39 11.36 -10.27
CA MET A 28 -0.25 11.27 -9.36
C MET A 28 1.01 10.75 -10.09
N ASN A 29 2.16 11.34 -9.78
CA ASN A 29 3.44 10.89 -10.30
C ASN A 29 4.02 9.77 -9.42
N TYR A 30 4.29 8.63 -10.03
CA TYR A 30 4.92 7.49 -9.36
C TYR A 30 6.43 7.54 -9.52
N GLU A 31 7.14 7.58 -8.39
CA GLU A 31 8.60 7.49 -8.34
C GLU A 31 9.02 6.30 -7.47
N LYS A 32 10.07 5.60 -7.89
CA LYS A 32 10.69 4.54 -7.10
C LYS A 32 12.21 4.62 -7.17
N ARG A 33 12.87 4.23 -6.09
CA ARG A 33 14.34 4.22 -5.97
C ARG A 33 14.79 2.91 -5.33
N HIS A 34 15.89 2.36 -5.81
CA HIS A 34 16.59 1.30 -5.10
C HIS A 34 17.42 1.91 -3.97
N THR A 35 17.16 1.46 -2.76
CA THR A 35 17.89 1.83 -1.54
C THR A 35 18.70 0.63 -1.07
N LYS A 36 19.55 0.83 -0.05
CA LYS A 36 20.28 -0.28 0.58
C LYS A 36 19.35 -1.29 1.26
N GLN A 37 18.15 -0.85 1.65
CA GLN A 37 17.19 -1.66 2.39
C GLN A 37 16.20 -2.35 1.46
N GLU A 38 15.83 -1.77 0.32
CA GLU A 38 14.95 -2.33 -0.74
C GLU A 38 14.51 -1.25 -1.75
N ILE A 39 13.42 -1.48 -2.49
CA ILE A 39 12.74 -0.47 -3.31
C ILE A 39 11.88 0.43 -2.42
N GLN A 40 12.08 1.75 -2.51
CA GLN A 40 11.25 2.75 -1.84
C GLN A 40 10.52 3.61 -2.87
N THR A 41 9.28 4.02 -2.56
CA THR A 41 8.46 4.90 -3.42
C THR A 41 8.26 6.27 -2.78
N ASN A 42 7.77 7.24 -3.56
CA ASN A 42 7.36 8.56 -3.08
C ASN A 42 5.95 8.59 -2.47
N LEU A 43 5.34 7.43 -2.19
CA LEU A 43 3.94 7.33 -1.75
C LEU A 43 3.84 7.15 -0.23
N SER A 44 2.82 7.79 0.35
CA SER A 44 2.40 7.62 1.74
C SER A 44 0.88 7.44 1.79
N LEU A 45 0.39 6.79 2.85
CA LEU A 45 -1.05 6.67 3.07
C LEU A 45 -1.66 8.02 3.43
N LYS A 46 -2.90 8.24 3.00
CA LYS A 46 -3.71 9.40 3.44
C LYS A 46 -4.18 9.18 4.87
N GLU A 47 -4.37 10.26 5.63
CA GLU A 47 -4.81 10.20 7.03
C GLU A 47 -6.15 9.48 7.20
N GLU A 48 -7.07 9.65 6.25
CA GLU A 48 -8.36 8.95 6.18
C GLU A 48 -8.22 7.42 6.26
N SER A 49 -7.10 6.88 5.75
CA SER A 49 -6.83 5.44 5.70
C SER A 49 -6.64 4.85 7.11
N TYR A 50 -6.22 5.65 8.08
CA TYR A 50 -5.89 5.19 9.44
C TYR A 50 -7.10 4.74 10.25
N GLY A 51 -8.27 5.32 9.96
CA GLY A 51 -9.53 4.96 10.62
C GLY A 51 -10.37 3.94 9.85
N ASP A 52 -10.16 3.83 8.54
CA ASP A 52 -11.01 3.05 7.64
C ASP A 52 -10.58 1.58 7.57
N TRP A 53 -9.34 1.31 7.17
CA TRP A 53 -8.90 -0.06 6.89
C TRP A 53 -7.49 -0.40 7.38
N LEU A 54 -6.69 0.58 7.80
CA LEU A 54 -5.35 0.30 8.33
C LEU A 54 -5.48 -0.35 9.72
N PRO A 55 -4.95 -1.57 9.94
CA PRO A 55 -5.00 -2.20 11.24
C PRO A 55 -4.32 -1.34 12.29
N LYS A 56 -4.99 -1.13 13.43
CA LYS A 56 -4.38 -0.49 14.59
C LYS A 56 -3.42 -1.48 15.23
N CYS A 57 -2.26 -1.01 15.66
CA CYS A 57 -1.43 -1.78 16.55
C CYS A 57 -2.14 -1.77 17.91
N ASP A 58 -2.92 -2.79 18.21
CA ASP A 58 -3.41 -2.97 19.57
C ASP A 58 -2.18 -3.20 20.47
N ASP A 59 -2.09 -2.52 21.62
CA ASP A 59 -1.07 -2.75 22.67
C ASP A 59 -1.21 -4.14 23.33
N THR A 60 -1.88 -5.09 22.68
CA THR A 60 -2.18 -6.41 23.24
C THR A 60 -1.29 -7.47 22.61
N ALA A 61 0.01 -7.30 22.82
CA ALA A 61 0.97 -8.42 22.90
C ALA A 61 1.36 -8.67 24.37
N ALA A 62 0.36 -8.65 25.27
CA ALA A 62 0.53 -8.99 26.67
C ALA A 62 -0.61 -9.90 27.11
N THR A 63 -0.46 -11.21 26.93
CA THR A 63 -0.69 -12.29 27.91
C THR A 63 -0.04 -13.56 27.39
#